data_AF-A0A1M7QVT3-F1
#
_entry.id   AF-A0A1M7QVT3-F1
#
_cell.length_a   1.000
_cell.length_b   1.000
_cell.length_c   1.000
_cell.angle_alpha   90.00
_cell.angle_beta   90.00
_cell.angle_gamma   90.00
#
_symmetry.space_group_name_H-M   'P 1'
#
loop_
_entity.id
_entity.type
_entity.pdbx_description
1 polymer ?
#
loop_
_entity_poly.entity_id
_entity_poly.type
_entity_poly.pdbx_seq_one_letter_code
_entity_poly.pdbx_strand_id
1 'polypeptide(L)'
;MSFKNFNECKRLKISVVKHKTVFKGTSQLGADRIYATNENRRYCTGNSIFTCFPKKGPKNHSKAERILKSEISKQRATVMEGVFGTHKDHYGLKKIKVRGEKREMMMVLFATMAANAVKIAKKRNREEPAPREKAA
;
A
#
# COMPACT_ATOMS: atom_id res chain seq x y z
N MET A 1 3.19 -15.19 -23.52
CA MET A 1 3.53 -14.48 -22.26
C MET A 1 5.01 -14.67 -21.98
N SER A 2 5.81 -13.61 -22.07
CA SER A 2 7.22 -13.68 -21.67
C SER A 2 7.27 -13.71 -20.14
N PHE A 3 7.73 -14.82 -19.56
CA PHE A 3 8.11 -14.93 -18.15
C PHE A 3 9.36 -14.06 -17.92
N LYS A 4 9.23 -12.73 -18.00
CA LYS A 4 10.22 -11.85 -17.39
C LYS A 4 10.12 -12.12 -15.90
N ASN A 5 11.17 -12.67 -15.31
CA ASN A 5 11.33 -12.72 -13.85
C ASN A 5 11.07 -11.31 -13.34
N PHE A 6 9.86 -11.06 -12.83
CA PHE A 6 9.53 -9.81 -12.17
C PHE A 6 10.54 -9.74 -11.03
N ASN A 7 11.50 -8.83 -11.14
CA ASN A 7 12.56 -8.71 -10.16
C ASN A 7 11.97 -7.98 -8.94
N GLU A 8 11.08 -8.68 -8.23
CA GLU A 8 10.30 -8.21 -7.08
C GLU A 8 11.21 -7.62 -6.01
N CYS A 9 12.44 -8.13 -5.92
CA CYS A 9 13.53 -7.57 -5.12
C CYS A 9 13.66 -6.05 -5.29
N LYS A 10 13.62 -5.52 -6.52
CA LYS A 10 13.81 -4.09 -6.78
C LYS A 10 12.57 -3.24 -6.46
N ARG A 11 11.37 -3.83 -6.53
CA ARG A 11 10.11 -3.09 -6.36
C ARG A 11 9.97 -2.48 -4.98
N LEU A 12 10.38 -3.19 -3.93
CA LEU A 12 10.31 -2.67 -2.56
C LEU A 12 11.10 -1.37 -2.40
N LYS A 13 12.35 -1.35 -2.90
CA LYS A 13 13.22 -0.16 -2.85
C LYS A 13 12.61 1.01 -3.62
N ILE A 14 12.13 0.75 -4.84
CA ILE A 14 11.48 1.75 -5.68
C ILE A 14 10.26 2.33 -4.96
N SER A 15 9.44 1.49 -4.33
CA SER A 15 8.26 1.94 -3.59
C SER A 15 8.62 2.80 -2.37
N VAL A 16 9.67 2.45 -1.62
CA VAL A 16 10.14 3.26 -0.48
C VAL A 16 10.65 4.62 -0.96
N VAL A 17 11.40 4.66 -2.06
CA VAL A 17 11.87 5.93 -2.66
C VAL A 17 10.68 6.78 -3.11
N LYS A 18 9.73 6.19 -3.85
CA LYS A 18 8.52 6.90 -4.29
C LYS A 18 7.68 7.41 -3.13
N HIS A 19 7.57 6.64 -2.05
CA HIS A 19 6.88 7.10 -0.85
C HIS A 19 7.59 8.33 -0.25
N LYS A 20 8.92 8.29 -0.17
CA LYS A 20 9.72 9.41 0.34
C LYS A 20 9.61 10.68 -0.55
N THR A 21 9.43 10.54 -1.86
CA THR A 21 9.28 11.69 -2.77
C THR A 21 7.89 12.31 -2.72
N VAL A 22 6.84 11.50 -2.53
CA VAL A 22 5.44 11.98 -2.51
C VAL A 22 5.00 12.40 -1.11
N PHE A 23 5.53 11.73 -0.08
CA PHE A 23 5.20 11.94 1.33
C PHE A 23 6.47 12.23 2.15
N LYS A 24 6.53 11.74 3.38
CA LYS A 24 7.69 11.83 4.28
C LYS A 24 8.47 10.52 4.29
N GLY A 25 9.58 10.50 5.04
CA GLY A 25 10.35 9.29 5.30
C GLY A 25 9.51 8.17 5.92
N THR A 26 9.87 6.91 5.62
CA THR A 26 9.15 5.72 6.08
C THR A 26 9.91 5.07 7.23
N SER A 27 9.37 5.11 8.45
CA SER A 27 9.98 4.42 9.62
C SER A 27 9.50 2.97 9.79
N GLN A 28 8.33 2.65 9.26
CA GLN A 28 7.71 1.32 9.36
C GLN A 28 7.15 0.89 8.01
N LEU A 29 7.37 -0.37 7.65
CA LEU A 29 6.98 -0.91 6.35
C LEU A 29 6.35 -2.30 6.47
N GLY A 30 5.08 -2.40 6.07
CA GLY A 30 4.37 -3.66 5.88
C GLY A 30 4.51 -4.14 4.43
N ALA A 31 5.07 -5.33 4.22
CA ALA A 31 5.24 -5.91 2.90
C ALA A 31 5.05 -7.42 2.91
N ASP A 32 4.78 -7.99 1.74
CA ASP A 32 4.60 -9.43 1.58
C ASP A 32 5.89 -10.22 1.78
N ARG A 33 5.77 -11.50 2.14
CA ARG A 33 6.90 -12.40 2.38
C ARG A 33 7.77 -12.58 1.13
N ILE A 34 7.20 -12.46 -0.06
CA ILE A 34 7.97 -12.50 -1.33
C ILE A 34 9.04 -11.39 -1.39
N TYR A 35 8.82 -10.27 -0.69
CA TYR A 35 9.79 -9.16 -0.62
C TYR A 35 10.85 -9.34 0.46
N ALA A 36 10.77 -10.39 1.28
CA ALA A 36 11.63 -10.62 2.44
C ALA A 36 13.02 -11.19 2.08
N THR A 37 13.63 -10.68 1.01
CA THR A 37 14.94 -11.08 0.50
C THR A 37 16.08 -10.47 1.32
N ASN A 38 17.28 -11.05 1.23
CA ASN A 38 18.45 -10.55 1.98
C ASN A 38 18.81 -9.11 1.60
N GLU A 39 18.72 -8.80 0.31
CA GLU A 39 19.01 -7.47 -0.23
C GLU A 39 18.05 -6.42 0.34
N ASN A 40 16.75 -6.73 0.37
CA ASN A 40 15.72 -5.86 0.93
C ASN A 40 15.83 -5.69 2.44
N ARG A 41 16.20 -6.75 3.16
CA ARG A 41 16.44 -6.68 4.61
C ARG A 41 17.61 -5.74 4.92
N ARG A 42 18.73 -5.86 4.21
CA ARG A 42 19.89 -4.96 4.36
C ARG A 42 19.51 -3.51 4.06
N TYR A 43 18.74 -3.28 3.00
CA TYR A 43 18.24 -1.95 2.65
C TYR A 43 17.34 -1.35 3.74
N CYS A 44 16.38 -2.11 4.26
CA CYS A 44 15.50 -1.62 5.32
C CYS A 44 16.27 -1.36 6.63
N THR A 45 17.17 -2.24 7.03
CA THR A 45 18.00 -2.04 8.22
C THR A 45 18.93 -0.83 8.08
N GLY A 46 19.56 -0.63 6.91
CA GLY A 46 20.44 0.52 6.66
C GLY A 46 19.70 1.87 6.66
N ASN A 47 18.41 1.87 6.36
CA ASN A 47 17.56 3.07 6.40
C ASN A 47 16.74 3.18 7.71
N SER A 48 17.04 2.38 8.73
CA SER A 48 16.31 2.35 10.01
C SER A 48 14.79 2.11 9.87
N ILE A 49 14.39 1.30 8.89
CA ILE A 49 12.99 0.97 8.61
C ILE A 49 12.63 -0.35 9.30
N PHE A 50 11.68 -0.30 10.24
CA PHE A 50 11.15 -1.50 10.86
C PHE A 50 10.18 -2.21 9.91
N THR A 51 10.32 -3.54 9.77
CA THR A 51 9.51 -4.32 8.81
C THR A 51 8.77 -5.45 9.50
N CYS A 52 7.68 -5.92 8.90
CA CYS A 52 6.96 -7.10 9.39
C CYS A 52 7.62 -8.45 9.03
N PHE A 53 8.83 -8.43 8.44
CA PHE A 53 9.51 -9.64 7.99
C PHE A 53 9.98 -10.51 9.17
N PRO A 54 9.95 -11.85 9.04
CA PRO A 54 10.54 -12.73 10.05
C PRO A 54 12.06 -12.51 10.11
N LYS A 55 12.64 -12.32 11.30
CA LYS A 55 14.11 -12.23 11.48
C LYS A 55 14.79 -13.52 11.00
N LYS A 56 16.02 -13.40 10.48
CA LYS A 56 16.86 -14.55 10.12
C LYS A 56 17.85 -14.85 11.23
N GLY A 57 18.13 -16.14 11.45
CA GLY A 57 19.05 -16.62 12.47
C GLY A 57 18.46 -16.62 13.89
N PRO A 58 19.28 -16.90 14.92
CA PRO A 58 18.84 -17.09 16.31
C PRO A 58 18.41 -15.78 17.03
N LYS A 59 18.15 -14.70 16.28
CA LYS A 59 17.76 -13.42 16.84
C LYS A 59 16.26 -13.38 17.09
N ASN A 60 15.88 -13.58 18.35
CA ASN A 60 14.50 -13.43 18.79
C ASN A 60 14.06 -11.96 18.72
N HIS A 61 12.77 -11.76 18.45
CA HIS A 61 12.16 -10.44 18.60
C HIS A 61 11.98 -10.13 20.09
N SER A 62 12.20 -8.88 20.50
CA SER A 62 11.74 -8.42 21.81
C SER A 62 10.21 -8.49 21.88
N LYS A 63 9.64 -8.48 23.10
CA LYS A 63 8.18 -8.46 23.29
C LYS A 63 7.52 -7.29 22.53
N ALA A 64 8.14 -6.11 22.55
CA ALA A 64 7.65 -4.92 21.85
C ALA A 64 7.74 -5.08 20.32
N GLU A 65 8.87 -5.57 19.80
CA GLU A 65 9.03 -5.79 18.36
C GLU A 65 8.03 -6.82 17.82
N ARG A 66 7.69 -7.84 18.61
CA ARG A 66 6.70 -8.86 18.22
C ARG A 66 5.31 -8.26 18.09
N ILE A 67 4.92 -7.40 19.02
CA ILE A 67 3.64 -6.68 18.97
C ILE A 67 3.61 -5.77 17.74
N LEU A 68 4.65 -4.95 17.54
CA LEU A 68 4.74 -4.03 16.41
C LEU A 68 4.69 -4.77 15.06
N LYS A 69 5.43 -5.87 14.94
CA LYS A 69 5.40 -6.73 13.74
C LYS A 69 3.99 -7.26 13.46
N SER A 70 3.31 -7.77 14.49
CA SER A 70 1.96 -8.30 14.38
C SER A 70 0.99 -7.22 13.89
N GLU A 71 1.07 -6.03 14.49
CA GLU A 71 0.20 -4.91 14.14
C GLU A 71 0.43 -4.43 12.71
N ILE A 72 1.70 -4.25 12.29
CA ILE A 72 2.02 -3.87 10.90
C ILE A 72 1.48 -4.92 9.91
N SER A 73 1.62 -6.20 10.23
CA SER A 73 1.12 -7.28 9.38
C SER A 73 -0.40 -7.28 9.27
N LYS A 74 -1.10 -7.04 10.39
CA LYS A 74 -2.56 -6.92 10.43
C LYS A 74 -3.03 -5.70 9.64
N GLN A 75 -2.48 -4.52 9.93
CA GLN A 75 -2.83 -3.28 9.22
C GLN A 75 -2.61 -3.40 7.71
N ARG A 76 -1.49 -3.99 7.28
CA ARG A 76 -1.25 -4.28 5.86
C ARG A 76 -2.39 -5.11 5.25
N ALA A 77 -2.76 -6.22 5.89
CA ALA A 77 -3.80 -7.12 5.39
C ALA A 77 -5.17 -6.43 5.36
N THR A 78 -5.57 -5.82 6.47
CA THR A 78 -6.87 -5.16 6.63
C THR A 78 -7.04 -3.99 5.66
N VAL A 79 -6.04 -3.12 5.52
CA VAL A 79 -6.12 -1.97 4.62
C VAL A 79 -6.19 -2.43 3.17
N MET A 80 -5.36 -3.40 2.76
CA MET A 80 -5.41 -3.91 1.39
C MET A 80 -6.76 -4.58 1.08
N GLU A 81 -7.25 -5.42 1.99
CA GLU A 81 -8.52 -6.11 1.78
C GLU A 81 -9.69 -5.12 1.73
N GLY A 82 -9.71 -4.12 2.62
CA GLY A 82 -10.76 -3.09 2.61
C GLY A 82 -10.78 -2.25 1.33
N VAL A 83 -9.61 -1.92 0.77
CA VAL A 83 -9.51 -1.22 -0.51
C VAL A 83 -10.01 -2.11 -1.65
N PHE A 84 -9.61 -3.38 -1.69
CA PHE A 84 -10.08 -4.30 -2.72
C PHE A 84 -11.57 -4.59 -2.63
N GLY A 85 -12.12 -4.77 -1.43
CA GLY A 85 -13.56 -4.92 -1.20
C GLY A 85 -14.32 -3.70 -1.73
N THR A 86 -13.88 -2.50 -1.35
CA THR A 86 -14.47 -1.24 -1.84
C THR A 86 -14.48 -1.17 -3.37
N HIS A 87 -13.35 -1.48 -4.00
CA HIS A 87 -13.22 -1.49 -5.46
C HIS A 87 -14.15 -2.51 -6.13
N LYS A 88 -14.27 -3.72 -5.57
CA LYS A 88 -15.12 -4.77 -6.10
C LYS A 88 -16.60 -4.43 -5.97
N ASP A 89 -17.02 -4.03 -4.78
CA ASP A 89 -18.44 -3.88 -4.43
C ASP A 89 -19.03 -2.55 -4.90
N HIS A 90 -18.26 -1.45 -4.85
CA HIS A 90 -18.78 -0.11 -5.17
C HIS A 90 -18.32 0.45 -6.52
N TYR A 91 -17.21 -0.05 -7.08
CA TYR A 91 -16.65 0.47 -8.34
C TYR A 91 -16.66 -0.56 -9.47
N GLY A 92 -17.51 -1.59 -9.36
CA GLY A 92 -17.79 -2.52 -10.45
C GLY A 92 -16.66 -3.50 -10.77
N LEU A 93 -15.68 -3.67 -9.89
CA LEU A 93 -14.57 -4.62 -10.10
C LEU A 93 -14.87 -6.04 -9.63
N LYS A 94 -16.10 -6.32 -9.15
CA LYS A 94 -16.56 -7.69 -8.84
C LYS A 94 -16.62 -8.59 -10.08
N LYS A 95 -16.99 -8.02 -11.24
CA LYS A 95 -16.97 -8.73 -12.54
C LYS A 95 -16.66 -7.74 -13.65
N ILE A 96 -15.54 -7.94 -14.33
CA ILE A 96 -15.15 -7.13 -15.49
C ILE A 96 -16.02 -7.56 -16.68
N LYS A 97 -16.90 -6.67 -17.14
CA LYS A 97 -17.85 -6.94 -18.23
C LYS A 97 -17.21 -6.79 -19.62
N VAL A 98 -16.17 -5.96 -19.72
CA VAL A 98 -15.45 -5.72 -20.98
C VAL A 98 -14.51 -6.88 -21.28
N ARG A 99 -14.35 -7.22 -22.57
CA ARG A 99 -13.48 -8.33 -23.00
C ARG A 99 -12.24 -7.83 -23.72
N GLY A 100 -11.09 -8.42 -23.41
CA GLY A 100 -9.82 -8.17 -24.07
C GLY A 100 -8.85 -7.40 -23.19
N GLU A 101 -7.61 -7.87 -23.14
CA GLU A 101 -6.58 -7.51 -22.16
C GLU A 101 -6.43 -5.99 -21.94
N LYS A 102 -6.30 -5.21 -23.02
CA LYS A 102 -6.14 -3.75 -22.92
C LYS A 102 -7.37 -3.06 -22.33
N ARG A 103 -8.57 -3.51 -22.72
CA ARG A 103 -9.85 -2.92 -22.27
C ARG A 103 -10.14 -3.30 -20.82
N GLU A 104 -9.84 -4.53 -20.44
CA GLU A 104 -9.93 -5.01 -19.07
C GLU A 104 -8.99 -4.20 -18.15
N MET A 105 -7.74 -4.00 -18.57
CA MET A 105 -6.77 -3.20 -17.81
C MET A 105 -7.22 -1.73 -17.69
N MET A 106 -7.75 -1.15 -18.75
CA MET A 106 -8.30 0.22 -18.75
C MET A 106 -9.48 0.36 -17.79
N MET A 107 -10.39 -0.63 -17.76
CA MET A 107 -11.52 -0.64 -16.83
C MET A 107 -11.05 -0.67 -15.36
N VAL A 108 -10.07 -1.53 -15.05
CA VAL A 108 -9.48 -1.61 -13.70
C VAL A 108 -8.84 -0.28 -13.30
N LEU A 109 -8.12 0.36 -14.23
CA LEU A 109 -7.50 1.66 -14.02
C LEU A 109 -8.54 2.72 -13.68
N PHE A 110 -9.61 2.86 -14.48
CA PHE A 110 -10.64 3.87 -14.24
C PHE A 110 -11.39 3.66 -12.94
N ALA A 111 -11.80 2.42 -12.64
CA ALA A 111 -12.48 2.12 -11.39
C ALA A 111 -11.61 2.47 -10.16
N THR A 112 -10.32 2.13 -10.22
CA THR A 112 -9.36 2.47 -9.15
C THR A 112 -9.16 3.98 -9.04
N MET A 113 -9.05 4.69 -10.17
CA MET A 113 -8.87 6.14 -10.18
C MET A 113 -10.11 6.87 -9.63
N ALA A 114 -11.31 6.43 -10.02
CA ALA A 114 -12.57 6.96 -9.51
C ALA A 114 -12.69 6.77 -7.99
N ALA A 115 -12.35 5.57 -7.48
CA ALA A 115 -12.35 5.30 -6.04
C ALA A 115 -11.40 6.22 -5.28
N ASN A 116 -10.19 6.42 -5.80
CA ASN A 116 -9.20 7.32 -5.22
C ASN A 116 -9.67 8.78 -5.27
N ALA A 117 -10.25 9.23 -6.39
CA ALA A 117 -10.77 10.59 -6.55
C ALA A 117 -11.88 10.90 -5.53
N VAL A 118 -12.84 9.99 -5.36
CA VAL A 118 -13.90 10.14 -4.34
C VAL A 118 -13.31 10.18 -2.94
N LYS A 119 -12.30 9.35 -2.64
CA LYS A 119 -11.63 9.35 -1.34
C LYS A 119 -10.93 10.67 -1.05
N ILE A 120 -10.26 11.25 -2.05
CA ILE A 120 -9.60 12.56 -1.94
C ILE A 120 -10.65 13.68 -1.76
N ALA A 121 -11.73 13.67 -2.54
CA ALA A 121 -12.81 14.65 -2.43
C ALA A 121 -13.45 14.63 -1.04
N LYS A 122 -13.79 13.43 -0.52
CA LYS A 122 -14.31 13.27 0.85
C LYS A 122 -13.34 13.77 1.92
N LYS A 123 -12.03 13.63 1.69
CA LYS A 123 -11.01 14.13 2.62
C LYS A 123 -10.96 15.66 2.60
N ARG A 124 -10.95 16.28 1.41
CA ARG A 124 -10.95 17.74 1.26
C ARG A 124 -12.17 18.39 1.92
N ASN A 125 -13.37 17.83 1.68
CA ASN A 125 -14.61 18.36 2.26
C ASN A 125 -14.69 18.23 3.79
N ARG A 126 -13.86 17.38 4.41
CA ARG A 126 -13.74 17.29 5.88
C ARG A 126 -12.71 18.25 6.45
N GLU A 127 -11.76 18.70 5.63
CA GLU A 127 -10.67 19.61 6.00
C GLU A 127 -11.03 21.08 5.70
N GLU A 128 -12.07 21.35 4.91
CA GLU A 128 -12.63 22.70 4.75
C GLU A 128 -13.31 23.14 6.06
N PRO A 129 -12.89 24.28 6.67
CA PRO A 129 -13.66 24.85 7.77
C PRO A 129 -15.04 25.30 7.26
N ALA A 130 -16.07 25.15 8.09
CA ALA A 130 -17.44 25.56 7.78
C ALA A 130 -17.45 26.97 7.15
N PRO A 131 -18.32 27.23 6.15
CA PRO A 131 -18.38 28.54 5.52
C PRO A 131 -18.56 29.60 6.63
N ARG A 132 -17.64 30.57 6.71
CA ARG A 132 -17.85 31.73 7.58
C ARG A 132 -19.16 32.36 7.11
N GLU A 133 -20.19 32.29 7.95
CA GLU A 133 -21.42 33.05 7.72
C GLU A 133 -21.00 34.48 7.41
N LYS A 134 -21.38 34.95 6.22
CA LYS A 134 -21.13 36.34 5.84
C LYS A 134 -21.90 37.19 6.85
N ALA A 135 -21.17 37.82 7.76
CA ALA A 135 -21.71 38.86 8.61
C ALA A 135 -22.32 39.92 7.69
N ALA A 136 -23.64 40.00 7.70
CA ALA A 136 -24.42 41.07 7.10
C ALA A 136 -24.38 42.31 8.00
#